data_AF-A0A9Q1M824-F1
#
_entry.id   AF-A0A9Q1M824-F1
#
_cell.length_a   1.000
_cell.length_b   1.000
_cell.length_c   1.000
_cell.angle_alpha   90.00
_cell.angle_beta   90.00
_cell.angle_gamma   90.00
#
_symmetry.space_group_name_H-M   'P 1'
#
loop_
_entity.id
_entity.type
_entity.pdbx_description
1 polymer ?
#
loop_
_entity_poly.entity_id
_entity_poly.type
_entity_poly.pdbx_seq_one_letter_code
_entity_poly.pdbx_strand_id
1 'polypeptide(L)'
;MAGKAVKSVAKAVGEHKYPWQEKLVKYKDELSKGVWGYWELGAWKPLGISARHRARLRKEVVLAGQDWPYDPERKEMRTKQKGHKCDRISAEKRAKTAELMQKMPEMLADYRKRRWERKMKAEEDASRKAVQEKKKSSFLASLVSPLEMMTRGISPRSPMEEEEEEDRVIAEKGFYLHPSTPRGSQPPQLLPLFPLQSPIATHHSSS
;
A
#
# COMPACT_ATOMS: atom_id res chain seq x y z
N MET A 1 74.60 -31.72 -20.58
CA MET A 1 73.46 -30.82 -20.26
C MET A 1 72.07 -31.47 -20.39
N ALA A 2 71.90 -32.67 -20.96
CA ALA A 2 70.57 -33.29 -21.17
C ALA A 2 69.90 -33.85 -19.89
N GLY A 3 70.66 -34.25 -18.87
CA GLY A 3 70.10 -34.85 -17.65
C GLY A 3 69.36 -33.90 -16.71
N LYS A 4 69.54 -32.57 -16.85
CA LYS A 4 68.81 -31.57 -16.03
C LYS A 4 67.38 -31.36 -16.53
N ALA A 5 67.15 -31.41 -17.84
CA ALA A 5 65.83 -31.26 -18.45
C ALA A 5 64.91 -32.46 -18.19
N VAL A 6 65.45 -33.68 -18.21
CA VAL A 6 64.67 -34.89 -17.92
C VAL A 6 64.25 -34.94 -16.44
N LYS A 7 65.12 -34.49 -15.53
CA LYS A 7 64.81 -34.38 -14.10
C LYS A 7 63.77 -33.31 -13.79
N SER A 8 63.76 -32.17 -14.50
CA SER A 8 62.74 -31.14 -14.32
C SER A 8 61.36 -31.58 -14.82
N VAL A 9 61.31 -32.35 -15.92
CA VAL A 9 60.06 -32.91 -16.44
C VAL A 9 59.50 -34.00 -15.52
N ALA A 10 60.34 -34.90 -15.02
CA ALA A 10 59.91 -35.92 -14.05
C ALA A 10 59.44 -35.32 -12.71
N LYS A 11 60.09 -34.23 -12.26
CA LYS A 11 59.68 -33.46 -11.08
C LYS A 11 58.34 -32.74 -11.29
N ALA A 12 58.13 -32.13 -12.46
CA ALA A 12 56.85 -31.56 -12.84
C ALA A 12 55.73 -32.61 -12.91
N VAL A 13 55.99 -33.81 -13.44
CA VAL A 13 54.95 -34.85 -13.53
C VAL A 13 54.61 -35.46 -12.16
N GLY A 14 55.56 -35.51 -11.22
CA GLY A 14 55.35 -36.04 -9.86
C GLY A 14 54.76 -35.04 -8.86
N GLU A 15 55.16 -33.77 -8.93
CA GLU A 15 54.67 -32.70 -8.03
C GLU A 15 53.23 -32.26 -8.36
N HIS A 16 52.76 -32.55 -9.58
CA HIS A 16 51.42 -32.19 -10.04
C HIS A 16 50.32 -33.16 -9.60
N LYS A 17 50.64 -34.16 -8.78
CA LYS A 17 49.65 -35.17 -8.38
C LYS A 17 48.53 -34.55 -7.53
N TYR A 18 48.80 -33.49 -6.74
CA TYR A 18 47.79 -32.76 -5.97
C TYR A 18 48.16 -31.28 -5.76
N PRO A 19 48.04 -30.42 -6.79
CA PRO A 19 48.39 -29.00 -6.71
C PRO A 19 47.57 -28.21 -5.67
N TRP A 20 46.49 -28.79 -5.15
CA TRP A 20 45.69 -28.19 -4.09
C TRP A 20 46.36 -28.26 -2.70
N GLN A 21 47.25 -29.23 -2.44
CA GLN A 21 47.92 -29.38 -1.15
C GLN A 21 48.86 -28.18 -0.87
N GLU A 22 49.67 -27.81 -1.86
CA GLU A 22 50.56 -26.65 -1.77
C GLU A 22 49.78 -25.33 -1.62
N LYS A 23 48.68 -25.20 -2.37
CA LYS A 23 47.79 -24.03 -2.27
C LYS A 23 47.10 -23.97 -0.91
N LEU A 24 46.70 -25.11 -0.33
CA LEU A 24 46.14 -25.16 1.03
C LEU A 24 47.17 -24.73 2.07
N VAL A 25 48.42 -25.19 1.97
CA VAL A 25 49.49 -24.77 2.89
C VAL A 25 49.73 -23.26 2.77
N LYS A 26 49.79 -22.73 1.55
CA LYS A 26 49.99 -21.30 1.30
C LYS A 26 48.90 -20.41 1.90
N TYR A 27 47.65 -20.82 1.80
CA TYR A 27 46.49 -20.03 2.23
C TYR A 27 45.88 -20.49 3.55
N LYS A 28 46.55 -21.39 4.30
CA LYS A 28 46.02 -21.99 5.53
C LYS A 28 45.56 -20.93 6.54
N ASP A 29 46.40 -19.92 6.76
CA ASP A 29 46.13 -18.83 7.71
C ASP A 29 45.04 -17.87 7.23
N GLU A 30 44.83 -17.75 5.91
CA GLU A 30 43.73 -16.96 5.35
C GLU A 30 42.41 -17.75 5.37
N LEU A 31 42.47 -19.07 5.20
CA LEU A 31 41.30 -19.94 5.24
C LEU A 31 40.75 -20.08 6.67
N SER A 32 41.61 -20.03 7.69
CA SER A 32 41.21 -20.07 9.10
C SER A 32 40.51 -18.80 9.59
N LYS A 33 40.75 -17.64 8.94
CA LYS A 33 40.07 -16.37 9.21
C LYS A 33 38.59 -16.36 8.82
N GLY A 34 38.11 -17.41 8.13
CA GLY A 34 36.71 -17.59 7.75
C GLY A 34 36.44 -17.36 6.26
N VAL A 35 35.19 -17.02 5.92
CA VAL A 35 34.72 -16.87 4.52
C VAL A 35 34.62 -15.41 4.09
N TRP A 36 34.21 -14.53 5.01
CA TRP A 36 33.79 -13.16 4.68
C TRP A 36 34.81 -12.09 5.08
N GLY A 37 35.97 -12.51 5.56
CA GLY A 37 36.94 -11.62 6.19
C GLY A 37 36.96 -11.78 7.70
N TYR A 38 37.67 -10.88 8.34
CA TYR A 38 37.87 -10.88 9.79
C TYR A 38 37.69 -9.47 10.34
N TRP A 39 37.19 -9.39 11.58
CA TRP A 39 37.03 -8.14 12.29
C TRP A 39 38.33 -7.80 13.01
N GLU A 40 38.94 -6.68 12.65
CA GLU A 40 40.17 -6.21 13.27
C GLU A 40 40.14 -4.69 13.43
N LEU A 41 40.50 -4.20 14.62
CA LEU A 41 40.63 -2.77 14.93
C LEU A 41 39.41 -1.92 14.52
N GLY A 42 38.21 -2.47 14.71
CA GLY A 42 36.95 -1.76 14.41
C GLY A 42 36.54 -1.75 12.93
N ALA A 43 37.26 -2.46 12.07
CA ALA A 43 36.93 -2.59 10.66
C ALA A 43 36.85 -4.05 10.21
N TRP A 44 35.95 -4.31 9.26
CA TRP A 44 35.97 -5.57 8.51
C TRP A 44 37.09 -5.53 7.47
N LYS A 45 38.09 -6.41 7.63
CA LYS A 45 39.14 -6.60 6.64
C LYS A 45 38.80 -7.78 5.71
N PRO A 46 38.98 -7.63 4.38
CA PRO A 46 38.80 -8.73 3.44
C PRO A 46 39.91 -9.77 3.61
N LEU A 47 39.66 -10.98 3.11
CA LEU A 47 40.67 -12.04 3.04
C LEU A 47 41.70 -11.74 1.93
N GLY A 48 42.94 -12.20 2.12
CA GLY A 48 43.99 -12.16 1.09
C GLY A 48 43.74 -13.10 -0.09
N ILE A 49 42.76 -14.01 0.03
CA ILE A 49 42.33 -14.93 -1.02
C ILE A 49 40.98 -14.50 -1.60
N SER A 50 40.88 -14.43 -2.93
CA SER A 50 39.58 -14.17 -3.57
C SER A 50 38.61 -15.33 -3.35
N ALA A 51 37.33 -15.02 -3.18
CA ALA A 51 36.28 -16.03 -3.02
C ALA A 51 36.25 -17.03 -4.18
N ARG A 52 36.53 -16.58 -5.41
CA ARG A 52 36.61 -17.44 -6.59
C ARG A 52 37.79 -18.42 -6.52
N HIS A 53 38.95 -17.97 -6.07
CA HIS A 53 40.11 -18.84 -5.88
C HIS A 53 39.83 -19.86 -4.77
N ARG A 54 39.26 -19.42 -3.64
CA ARG A 54 38.82 -20.28 -2.53
C ARG A 54 37.85 -21.37 -2.97
N ALA A 55 36.86 -21.03 -3.81
CA ALA A 55 35.91 -21.99 -4.37
C ALA A 55 36.57 -23.01 -5.32
N ARG A 56 37.57 -22.60 -6.12
CA ARG A 56 38.36 -23.54 -6.94
C ARG A 56 39.14 -24.53 -6.08
N LEU A 57 39.78 -24.05 -5.01
CA LEU A 57 40.47 -24.92 -4.05
C LEU A 57 39.50 -25.89 -3.38
N ARG A 58 38.37 -25.40 -2.87
CA ARG A 58 37.33 -26.24 -2.28
C ARG A 58 36.87 -27.33 -3.26
N LYS A 59 36.67 -26.98 -4.53
CA LYS A 59 36.30 -27.94 -5.57
C LYS A 59 37.39 -28.99 -5.78
N GLU A 60 38.66 -28.60 -5.88
CA GLU A 60 39.79 -29.54 -6.04
C GLU A 60 39.91 -30.51 -4.84
N VAL A 61 39.76 -30.01 -3.61
CA VAL A 61 39.84 -30.80 -2.36
C VAL A 61 38.68 -31.79 -2.23
N VAL A 62 37.44 -31.31 -2.45
CA VAL A 62 36.25 -32.16 -2.37
C VAL A 62 36.24 -33.22 -3.48
N LEU A 63 36.73 -32.89 -4.69
CA LEU A 63 36.88 -33.88 -5.76
C LEU A 63 37.93 -34.95 -5.44
N ALA A 64 38.94 -34.63 -4.64
CA ALA A 64 39.91 -35.60 -4.13
C ALA A 64 39.36 -36.45 -2.96
N GLY A 65 38.08 -36.29 -2.61
CA GLY A 65 37.42 -37.02 -1.53
C GLY A 65 37.81 -36.56 -0.13
N GLN A 66 38.46 -35.40 -0.01
CA GLN A 66 38.87 -34.83 1.27
C GLN A 66 37.81 -33.85 1.78
N ASP A 67 37.71 -33.74 3.11
CA ASP A 67 36.76 -32.84 3.74
C ASP A 67 37.26 -31.39 3.75
N TRP A 68 36.32 -30.44 3.77
CA TRP A 68 36.60 -28.99 3.74
C TRP A 68 36.15 -28.32 5.04
N PRO A 69 37.01 -28.23 6.07
CA PRO A 69 36.61 -27.78 7.42
C PRO A 69 36.56 -26.25 7.59
N TYR A 70 36.97 -25.46 6.60
CA TYR A 70 37.15 -24.01 6.73
C TYR A 70 35.88 -23.18 6.55
N ASP A 71 34.76 -23.79 6.14
CA ASP A 71 33.52 -23.08 5.83
C ASP A 71 32.47 -23.35 6.91
N PRO A 72 31.78 -22.33 7.43
CA PRO A 72 30.68 -22.54 8.34
C PRO A 72 29.53 -23.26 7.64
N GLU A 73 28.77 -24.01 8.43
CA GLU A 73 27.61 -24.75 7.94
C GLU A 73 26.57 -23.82 7.30
N ARG A 74 25.90 -24.34 6.28
CA ARG A 74 24.86 -23.59 5.58
C ARG A 74 23.65 -23.43 6.49
N LYS A 75 23.29 -22.18 6.79
CA LYS A 75 22.09 -21.85 7.55
C LYS A 75 20.83 -22.31 6.81
N GLU A 76 19.81 -22.66 7.58
CA GLU A 76 18.49 -23.00 7.05
C GLU A 76 17.85 -21.83 6.31
N MET A 77 17.09 -22.15 5.26
CA MET A 77 16.38 -21.15 4.47
C MET A 77 15.15 -20.65 5.23
N ARG A 78 14.94 -19.32 5.22
CA ARG A 78 13.73 -18.72 5.81
C ARG A 78 12.51 -18.98 4.93
N THR A 79 11.55 -19.76 5.43
CA THR A 79 10.30 -20.11 4.71
C THR A 79 9.12 -19.19 5.02
N LYS A 80 9.29 -18.19 5.89
CA LYS A 80 8.20 -17.32 6.33
C LYS A 80 7.78 -16.33 5.24
N GLN A 81 6.53 -16.41 4.79
CA GLN A 81 5.90 -15.42 3.90
C GLN A 81 5.28 -14.27 4.72
N LYS A 82 5.32 -13.04 4.20
CA LYS A 82 4.83 -11.83 4.90
C LYS A 82 3.30 -11.65 4.84
N GLY A 83 2.68 -12.16 3.79
CA GLY A 83 1.29 -11.90 3.41
C GLY A 83 1.04 -10.45 2.94
N HIS A 84 -0.07 -10.23 2.23
CA HIS A 84 -0.48 -8.88 1.81
C HIS A 84 -1.10 -8.09 2.97
N LYS A 85 -0.84 -6.77 3.00
CA LYS A 85 -1.39 -5.88 4.03
C LYS A 85 -2.93 -5.84 3.99
N CYS A 86 -3.51 -5.88 2.79
CA CYS A 86 -4.96 -5.83 2.61
C CYS A 86 -5.64 -7.02 3.29
N ASP A 87 -5.15 -8.23 3.04
CA ASP A 87 -5.73 -9.48 3.55
C ASP A 87 -5.69 -9.52 5.07
N ARG A 88 -4.58 -9.06 5.65
CA ARG A 88 -4.40 -8.96 7.11
C ARG A 88 -5.46 -8.07 7.76
N ILE A 89 -5.74 -6.92 7.17
CA ILE A 89 -6.70 -5.92 7.70
C ILE A 89 -8.14 -6.27 7.31
N SER A 90 -8.34 -7.16 6.33
CA SER A 90 -9.66 -7.47 5.80
C SER A 90 -10.60 -8.09 6.84
N ALA A 91 -10.09 -8.94 7.73
CA ALA A 91 -10.86 -9.54 8.82
C ALA A 91 -11.31 -8.48 9.84
N GLU A 92 -10.39 -7.61 10.23
CA GLU A 92 -10.67 -6.48 11.14
C GLU A 92 -11.73 -5.54 10.58
N LYS A 93 -11.64 -5.22 9.28
CA LYS A 93 -12.65 -4.40 8.60
C LYS A 93 -14.02 -5.05 8.61
N ARG A 94 -14.13 -6.35 8.31
CA ARG A 94 -15.41 -7.07 8.34
C ARG A 94 -16.02 -7.10 9.74
N ALA A 95 -15.20 -7.32 10.78
CA ALA A 95 -15.66 -7.28 12.16
C ALA A 95 -16.19 -5.89 12.57
N LYS A 96 -15.44 -4.83 12.25
CA LYS A 96 -15.86 -3.45 12.51
C LYS A 96 -17.16 -3.10 11.78
N THR A 97 -17.33 -3.56 10.54
CA THR A 97 -18.57 -3.39 9.80
C THR A 97 -19.73 -4.08 10.51
N ALA A 98 -19.56 -5.32 10.98
CA ALA A 98 -20.59 -6.05 11.71
C ALA A 98 -20.97 -5.36 13.04
N GLU A 99 -20.00 -4.89 13.81
CA GLU A 99 -20.25 -4.12 15.04
C GLU A 99 -21.02 -2.82 14.77
N LEU A 100 -20.68 -2.11 13.68
CA LEU A 100 -21.38 -0.88 13.31
C LEU A 100 -22.81 -1.17 12.84
N MET A 101 -23.03 -2.29 12.14
CA MET A 101 -24.38 -2.73 11.75
C MET A 101 -25.25 -3.05 12.97
N GLN A 102 -24.69 -3.65 14.02
CA GLN A 102 -25.41 -3.91 15.27
C GLN A 102 -25.81 -2.61 16.00
N LYS A 103 -24.94 -1.58 15.95
CA LYS A 103 -25.20 -0.27 16.58
C LYS A 103 -26.10 0.65 15.78
N MET A 104 -26.33 0.35 14.49
CA MET A 104 -27.09 1.21 13.60
C MET A 104 -28.53 1.49 14.08
N PRO A 105 -29.32 0.51 14.57
CA PRO A 105 -30.68 0.78 15.03
C PRO A 105 -30.73 1.77 16.20
N GLU A 106 -29.79 1.65 17.13
CA GLU A 106 -29.66 2.57 18.27
C GLU A 106 -29.29 3.98 17.79
N MET A 107 -28.31 4.09 16.89
CA MET A 107 -27.94 5.39 16.30
C MET A 107 -29.11 6.07 15.56
N LEU A 108 -29.95 5.29 14.87
CA LEU A 108 -31.15 5.81 14.21
C LEU A 108 -32.20 6.30 15.22
N ALA A 109 -32.42 5.55 16.30
CA ALA A 109 -33.33 5.94 17.37
C ALA A 109 -32.87 7.25 18.04
N ASP A 110 -31.58 7.35 18.35
CA ASP A 110 -30.97 8.55 18.91
C ASP A 110 -31.10 9.75 17.98
N TYR A 111 -30.88 9.56 16.67
CA TYR A 111 -31.03 10.63 15.70
C TYR A 111 -32.48 11.15 15.64
N ARG A 112 -33.45 10.23 15.59
CA ARG A 112 -34.88 10.59 15.61
C ARG A 112 -35.25 11.32 16.90
N LYS A 113 -34.78 10.85 18.05
CA LYS A 113 -35.01 11.49 19.35
C LYS A 113 -34.43 12.91 19.39
N ARG A 114 -33.18 13.10 18.94
CA ARG A 114 -32.53 14.43 18.89
C ARG A 114 -33.27 15.39 17.96
N ARG A 115 -33.73 14.93 16.79
CA ARG A 115 -34.55 15.76 15.87
C ARG A 115 -35.86 16.17 16.54
N TRP A 116 -36.52 15.23 17.23
CA TRP A 116 -37.77 15.49 17.92
C TRP A 116 -37.61 16.47 19.09
N GLU A 117 -36.61 16.28 19.94
CA GLU A 117 -36.30 17.19 21.05
C GLU A 117 -35.98 18.61 20.57
N ARG A 118 -35.26 18.75 19.44
CA ARG A 118 -35.02 20.06 18.82
C ARG A 118 -36.30 20.74 18.38
N LYS A 119 -37.24 19.99 17.79
CA LYS A 119 -38.54 20.52 17.38
C LYS A 119 -39.35 20.98 18.59
N MET A 120 -39.47 20.14 19.62
CA MET A 120 -40.17 20.49 20.86
C MET A 120 -39.59 21.74 21.52
N LYS A 121 -38.25 21.81 21.63
CA LYS A 121 -37.57 22.98 22.19
C LYS A 121 -37.82 24.25 21.36
N ALA A 122 -37.81 24.15 20.03
CA ALA A 122 -38.11 25.28 19.16
C ALA A 122 -39.55 25.77 19.32
N GLU A 123 -40.52 24.86 19.47
CA GLU A 123 -41.93 25.19 19.73
C GLU A 123 -42.12 25.83 21.12
N GLU A 124 -41.44 25.32 22.15
CA GLU A 124 -41.42 25.93 23.49
C GLU A 124 -40.80 27.34 23.47
N ASP A 125 -39.65 27.49 22.81
CA ASP A 125 -38.98 28.79 22.67
C ASP A 125 -39.82 29.77 21.85
N ALA A 126 -40.52 29.31 20.80
CA ALA A 126 -41.47 30.11 20.02
C ALA A 126 -42.68 30.53 20.88
N SER A 127 -43.23 29.62 21.68
CA SER A 127 -44.35 29.91 22.59
C SER A 127 -43.94 30.91 23.68
N ARG A 128 -42.74 30.75 24.26
CA ARG A 128 -42.16 31.70 25.22
C ARG A 128 -41.96 33.07 24.58
N LYS A 129 -41.41 33.12 23.35
CA LYS A 129 -41.26 34.37 22.59
C LYS A 129 -42.61 35.02 22.31
N ALA A 130 -43.63 34.27 21.88
CA ALA A 130 -44.98 34.79 21.63
C ALA A 130 -45.64 35.35 22.90
N VAL A 131 -45.47 34.69 24.05
CA VAL A 131 -45.97 35.20 25.34
C VAL A 131 -45.21 36.47 25.75
N GLN A 132 -43.89 36.52 25.56
CA GLN A 132 -43.11 37.72 25.81
C GLN A 132 -43.50 38.87 24.88
N GLU A 133 -43.76 38.59 23.60
CA GLU A 133 -44.20 39.56 22.61
C GLU A 133 -45.60 40.09 22.94
N LYS A 134 -46.54 39.22 23.35
CA LYS A 134 -47.85 39.64 23.87
C LYS A 134 -47.73 40.50 25.12
N LYS A 135 -46.84 40.16 26.06
CA LYS A 135 -46.58 40.97 27.27
C LYS A 135 -45.96 42.34 26.93
N LYS A 136 -45.02 42.38 25.98
CA LYS A 136 -44.42 43.63 25.48
C LYS A 136 -45.44 44.49 24.73
N SER A 137 -46.27 43.88 23.88
CA SER A 137 -47.37 44.51 23.16
C SER A 137 -48.42 45.07 24.13
N SER A 138 -48.81 44.32 25.18
CA SER A 138 -49.73 44.84 26.21
C SER A 138 -49.11 45.99 27.02
N PHE A 139 -47.78 46.01 27.20
CA PHE A 139 -47.06 47.10 27.87
C PHE A 139 -46.97 48.35 26.98
N LEU A 140 -46.84 48.19 25.66
CA LEU A 140 -46.76 49.30 24.68
C LEU A 140 -48.13 49.78 24.19
N ALA A 141 -49.19 48.97 24.29
CA ALA A 141 -50.58 49.34 23.98
C ALA A 141 -51.18 50.34 24.97
N SER A 142 -50.44 50.74 26.01
CA SER A 142 -50.82 51.79 26.94
C SER A 142 -50.42 53.21 26.46
N LEU A 143 -49.73 53.39 25.33
CA LEU A 143 -49.30 54.74 24.90
C LEU A 143 -49.32 55.09 23.40
N VAL A 144 -49.81 54.27 22.45
CA VAL A 144 -49.84 54.68 21.01
C VAL A 144 -51.09 54.18 20.24
N SER A 145 -51.53 55.03 19.29
CA SER A 145 -52.77 55.10 18.50
C SER A 145 -53.18 53.86 17.65
N PRO A 146 -54.49 53.63 17.34
CA PRO A 146 -55.03 52.36 16.79
C PRO A 146 -54.76 52.03 15.30
N LEU A 147 -53.83 52.71 14.61
CA LEU A 147 -53.77 52.66 13.13
C LEU A 147 -52.75 51.65 12.53
N GLU A 148 -51.97 50.92 13.33
CA GLU A 148 -50.91 50.02 12.82
C GLU A 148 -51.33 48.54 12.63
N MET A 149 -52.62 48.20 12.69
CA MET A 149 -53.07 46.80 12.73
C MET A 149 -53.25 46.09 11.38
N MET A 150 -52.89 46.72 10.25
CA MET A 150 -53.24 46.21 8.90
C MET A 150 -52.07 45.89 7.95
N THR A 151 -50.80 45.96 8.36
CA THR A 151 -49.65 45.73 7.46
C THR A 151 -48.72 44.57 7.81
N ARG A 152 -48.95 43.81 8.89
CA ARG A 152 -48.16 42.61 9.22
C ARG A 152 -48.80 41.32 8.67
N GLY A 153 -48.91 41.26 7.35
CA GLY A 153 -49.11 40.00 6.63
C GLY A 153 -47.76 39.29 6.42
N ILE A 154 -47.36 38.43 7.35
CA ILE A 154 -46.29 37.45 7.13
C ILE A 154 -46.79 36.10 7.65
N SER A 155 -47.28 35.29 6.72
CA SER A 155 -47.72 33.92 6.92
C SER A 155 -46.55 33.06 7.42
N PRO A 156 -46.73 32.18 8.44
CA PRO A 156 -45.69 31.26 8.88
C PRO A 156 -45.34 30.28 7.76
N ARG A 157 -44.05 30.13 7.51
CA ARG A 157 -43.43 29.24 6.51
C ARG A 157 -43.98 27.81 6.66
N SER A 158 -44.53 27.27 5.57
CA SER A 158 -45.03 25.89 5.45
C SER A 158 -43.84 24.89 5.39
N PRO A 159 -43.97 23.65 5.90
CA PRO A 159 -42.94 22.58 5.84
C PRO A 159 -42.45 22.17 4.44
N MET A 160 -42.99 22.77 3.37
CA MET A 160 -42.66 22.47 1.98
C MET A 160 -41.26 22.93 1.55
N GLU A 161 -40.60 23.77 2.36
CA GLU A 161 -39.27 24.30 2.05
C GLU A 161 -38.12 23.42 2.53
N GLU A 162 -38.35 22.55 3.53
CA GLU A 162 -37.34 21.59 3.97
C GLU A 162 -37.10 20.53 2.87
N GLU A 163 -38.14 20.12 2.14
CA GLU A 163 -38.00 19.22 0.98
C GLU A 163 -37.21 19.87 -0.17
N GLU A 164 -37.46 21.15 -0.45
CA GLU A 164 -36.70 21.88 -1.47
C GLU A 164 -35.22 22.10 -1.11
N GLU A 165 -34.91 22.24 0.19
CA GLU A 165 -33.52 22.34 0.66
C GLU A 165 -32.80 20.99 0.61
N GLU A 166 -33.50 19.87 0.90
CA GLU A 166 -32.96 18.52 0.74
C GLU A 166 -32.65 18.19 -0.72
N ASP A 167 -33.55 18.54 -1.65
CA ASP A 167 -33.33 18.35 -3.09
C ASP A 167 -32.17 19.20 -3.63
N ARG A 168 -32.00 20.44 -3.11
CA ARG A 168 -30.85 21.29 -3.45
C ARG A 168 -29.54 20.74 -2.89
N VAL A 169 -29.53 20.20 -1.66
CA VAL A 169 -28.34 19.58 -1.06
C VAL A 169 -27.96 18.30 -1.79
N ILE A 170 -28.93 17.54 -2.32
CA ILE A 170 -28.68 16.34 -3.14
C ILE A 170 -28.13 16.72 -4.53
N ALA A 171 -28.67 17.79 -5.14
CA ALA A 171 -28.18 18.33 -6.41
C ALA A 171 -26.76 18.93 -6.28
N GLU A 172 -26.49 19.66 -5.21
CA GLU A 172 -25.20 20.30 -4.93
C GLU A 172 -24.12 19.27 -4.52
N LYS A 173 -24.50 18.21 -3.79
CA LYS A 173 -23.61 17.07 -3.47
C LYS A 173 -23.44 16.09 -4.62
N GLY A 174 -24.20 16.22 -5.71
CA GLY A 174 -24.09 15.38 -6.90
C GLY A 174 -24.35 13.89 -6.66
N PHE A 175 -25.10 13.53 -5.61
CA PHE A 175 -25.24 12.13 -5.18
C PHE A 175 -26.31 11.36 -5.98
N TYR A 176 -27.28 12.06 -6.59
CA TYR A 176 -28.27 11.44 -7.49
C TYR A 176 -28.54 12.32 -8.70
N LEU A 177 -27.62 12.32 -9.65
CA LEU A 177 -27.89 12.23 -11.10
C LEU A 177 -26.53 12.32 -11.80
N HIS A 178 -25.86 11.18 -11.96
CA HIS A 178 -24.94 11.11 -13.09
C HIS A 178 -25.85 11.13 -14.32
N PRO A 179 -25.79 12.15 -15.21
CA PRO A 179 -26.14 11.88 -16.58
C PRO A 179 -25.24 10.72 -16.95
N SER A 180 -25.85 9.54 -17.12
CA SER A 180 -25.25 8.48 -17.90
C SER A 180 -24.65 9.20 -19.10
N THR A 181 -23.32 9.20 -19.18
CA THR A 181 -22.58 9.81 -20.28
C THR A 181 -23.35 9.53 -21.56
N PRO A 182 -23.56 10.48 -22.48
CA PRO A 182 -24.23 10.20 -23.73
C PRO A 182 -23.33 9.30 -24.58
N ARG A 183 -23.23 8.02 -24.20
CA ARG A 183 -22.94 6.90 -25.08
C ARG A 183 -24.25 6.67 -25.82
N GLY A 184 -24.56 7.62 -26.71
CA GLY A 184 -25.58 7.43 -27.72
C GLY A 184 -25.22 6.18 -28.50
N SER A 185 -26.12 5.21 -28.49
CA SER A 185 -26.46 4.25 -29.57
C SER A 185 -25.38 3.48 -30.33
N GLN A 186 -24.08 3.68 -30.10
CA GLN A 186 -23.01 3.07 -30.88
C GLN A 186 -22.16 2.17 -29.98
N PRO A 187 -22.10 0.84 -30.25
CA PRO A 187 -21.17 -0.03 -29.55
C PRO A 187 -19.72 0.45 -29.83
N PRO A 188 -18.81 0.38 -28.85
CA PRO A 188 -17.45 0.86 -29.03
C PRO A 188 -16.79 0.10 -30.18
N GLN A 189 -16.30 0.84 -31.19
CA GLN A 189 -15.55 0.24 -32.28
C GLN A 189 -14.22 -0.27 -31.73
N LEU A 190 -13.96 -1.56 -31.90
CA LEU A 190 -12.68 -2.16 -31.54
C LEU A 190 -11.61 -1.62 -32.50
N LEU A 191 -10.61 -0.93 -31.93
CA LEU A 191 -9.42 -0.56 -32.68
C LEU A 191 -8.74 -1.84 -33.20
N PRO A 192 -8.33 -1.90 -34.48
CA PRO A 192 -7.59 -3.03 -35.00
C PRO A 192 -6.24 -3.11 -34.26
N LEU A 193 -6.16 -4.07 -33.33
CA LEU A 193 -4.96 -4.34 -32.51
C LEU A 193 -3.76 -4.80 -33.34
N PHE A 194 -4.02 -5.24 -34.57
CA PHE A 194 -3.01 -5.75 -35.48
C PHE A 194 -3.23 -5.17 -36.87
N PRO A 195 -2.15 -4.85 -37.61
CA PRO A 195 -2.27 -4.44 -38.99
C PRO A 195 -2.90 -5.58 -39.80
N LEU A 196 -3.97 -5.27 -40.55
CA LEU A 196 -4.67 -6.23 -41.42
C LEU A 196 -3.79 -6.75 -42.57
N GLN A 197 -2.65 -6.09 -42.81
CA GLN A 197 -1.65 -6.50 -43.78
C GLN A 197 -0.30 -6.62 -43.07
N SER A 198 0.24 -7.84 -43.03
CA SER A 198 1.64 -8.05 -42.69
C SER A 198 2.52 -7.34 -43.72
N PRO A 199 3.61 -6.67 -43.33
CA PRO A 199 4.57 -6.13 -44.28
C PRO A 199 5.11 -7.29 -45.14
N ILE A 200 4.80 -7.25 -46.43
CA ILE A 200 5.39 -8.16 -47.41
C ILE A 200 6.88 -7.82 -47.47
N ALA A 201 7.72 -8.77 -47.06
CA ALA A 201 9.15 -8.65 -47.22
C ALA A 201 9.50 -8.71 -48.72
N THR A 202 9.69 -7.55 -49.33
CA THR A 202 10.40 -7.46 -50.62
C THR A 202 11.89 -7.71 -50.34
N HIS A 203 12.29 -8.98 -50.34
CA HIS A 203 13.69 -9.38 -50.39
C HIS A 203 14.12 -9.59 -51.84
N HIS A 204 14.87 -8.63 -52.39
CA HIS A 204 15.75 -8.74 -53.56
C HIS A 204 16.26 -7.33 -53.89
N SER A 205 17.52 -7.02 -54.14
CA SER A 205 18.79 -7.75 -54.10
C SER A 205 19.90 -6.69 -54.31
N SER A 206 20.99 -6.77 -53.55
CA SER A 206 22.37 -6.43 -53.93
C SER A 206 22.67 -5.28 -54.91
N SER A 207 23.41 -4.27 -54.43
CA SER A 207 24.76 -3.90 -54.94
C SER A 207 25.50 -3.10 -53.87
#